data_AF-A0A086XR47-F1
#
_entry.id   AF-A0A086XR47-F1
#
_cell.length_a   1.000
_cell.length_b   1.000
_cell.length_c   1.000
_cell.angle_alpha   90.00
_cell.angle_beta   90.00
_cell.angle_gamma   90.00
#
_symmetry.space_group_name_H-M   'P 1'
#
loop_
_entity.id
_entity.type
_entity.pdbx_description
1 polymer ?
#
loop_
_entity_poly.entity_id
_entity_poly.type
_entity_poly.pdbx_seq_one_letter_code
_entity_poly.pdbx_strand_id
1 'polypeptide(L)'
;MKRLYLDWNATAPLRPEARAAMADAMDVLGNPSSVHAEGRAARALIERARAQILAALGAEGQDLVFTSGSTEASALALAGRDLRCAEVEHDAIKAWCRPDLPVDGYGRVTVDDPARTALQLANPETGVIQDLPEGLAVTDLTQGFGKIPFAFNWTGARAGIVSAHKLGGPKGIGALVLRQGDEVAARMRGGGQEMGRRAGTENLIGIAGFGAAAEAAARDLAEGVWEKVDEIRNILKSSLEASGETLYFPGSETAKDQAGIAATAAPKMLPNTLSVIAPGWKGETQVMRMDLLGYAVSAGSACSSGKVRASHVLTAMGWPEDQAGCALRVSIGPGVGKDDVLRFAEGWLGALRKHRARH
;
A
#
# COMPACT_ATOMS: atom_id res chain seq x y z
N MET A 1 24.72 -10.54 -12.85
CA MET A 1 23.48 -11.08 -12.24
C MET A 1 22.33 -10.14 -12.59
N LYS A 2 21.14 -10.66 -12.93
CA LYS A 2 19.97 -9.80 -13.24
C LYS A 2 19.50 -9.13 -11.95
N ARG A 3 19.24 -7.82 -11.98
CA ARG A 3 18.71 -7.05 -10.85
C ARG A 3 17.35 -7.64 -10.44
N LEU A 4 17.13 -7.81 -9.14
CA LEU A 4 15.88 -8.30 -8.56
C LEU A 4 15.17 -7.16 -7.81
N TYR A 5 13.91 -6.93 -8.16
CA TYR A 5 13.11 -5.84 -7.60
C TYR A 5 12.22 -6.34 -6.45
N LEU A 6 12.52 -5.91 -5.24
CA LEU A 6 11.89 -6.32 -3.97
C LEU A 6 11.33 -5.11 -3.20
N ASP A 7 10.84 -4.11 -3.93
CA ASP A 7 10.21 -2.89 -3.38
C ASP A 7 8.79 -2.65 -3.95
N TRP A 8 8.00 -3.72 -4.05
CA TRP A 8 6.63 -3.69 -4.59
C TRP A 8 5.67 -2.82 -3.77
N ASN A 9 5.88 -2.66 -2.47
CA ASN A 9 5.06 -1.79 -1.63
C ASN A 9 5.30 -0.30 -1.92
N ALA A 10 6.45 0.08 -2.46
CA ALA A 10 6.69 1.43 -2.98
C ALA A 10 5.97 1.63 -4.31
N THR A 11 6.19 0.76 -5.29
CA THR A 11 5.43 0.71 -6.55
C THR A 11 5.56 -0.67 -7.18
N ALA A 12 4.49 -1.15 -7.80
CA ALA A 12 4.52 -2.35 -8.63
C ALA A 12 4.99 -2.03 -10.06
N PRO A 13 5.59 -2.99 -10.79
CA PRO A 13 5.80 -2.90 -12.23
C PRO A 13 4.47 -2.71 -12.99
N LEU A 14 4.51 -1.94 -14.09
CA LEU A 14 3.34 -1.75 -14.95
C LEU A 14 2.95 -3.07 -15.63
N ARG A 15 1.71 -3.49 -15.44
CA ARG A 15 1.13 -4.69 -16.07
C ARG A 15 1.02 -4.55 -17.59
N PRO A 16 1.18 -5.64 -18.35
CA PRO A 16 0.93 -5.65 -19.79
C PRO A 16 -0.48 -5.18 -20.17
N GLU A 17 -1.51 -5.60 -19.42
CA GLU A 17 -2.91 -5.22 -19.63
C GLU A 17 -3.12 -3.72 -19.46
N ALA A 18 -2.54 -3.15 -18.39
CA ALA A 18 -2.58 -1.71 -18.16
C ALA A 18 -1.86 -0.94 -19.26
N ARG A 19 -0.69 -1.42 -19.72
CA ARG A 19 0.05 -0.82 -20.82
C ARG A 19 -0.75 -0.82 -22.12
N ALA A 20 -1.39 -1.94 -22.47
CA ALA A 20 -2.19 -2.05 -23.68
C ALA A 20 -3.41 -1.10 -23.61
N ALA A 21 -4.15 -1.12 -22.50
CA ALA A 21 -5.30 -0.23 -22.32
C ALA A 21 -4.93 1.26 -22.37
N MET A 22 -3.76 1.63 -21.83
CA MET A 22 -3.24 2.99 -21.94
C MET A 22 -2.89 3.37 -23.38
N ALA A 23 -2.28 2.45 -24.14
CA ALA A 23 -1.94 2.69 -25.54
C ALA A 23 -3.21 2.90 -26.38
N ASP A 24 -4.20 2.00 -26.24
CA ASP A 24 -5.48 2.11 -26.94
C ASP A 24 -6.22 3.41 -26.57
N ALA A 25 -6.11 3.86 -25.31
CA ALA A 25 -6.73 5.10 -24.86
C ALA A 25 -6.08 6.36 -25.46
N MET A 26 -4.84 6.31 -25.95
CA MET A 26 -4.19 7.45 -26.61
C MET A 26 -4.85 7.79 -27.96
N ASP A 27 -5.44 6.80 -28.61
CA ASP A 27 -6.11 6.99 -29.91
C ASP A 27 -7.55 7.53 -29.77
N VAL A 28 -8.04 7.70 -28.54
CA VAL A 28 -9.36 8.28 -28.26
C VAL A 28 -9.27 9.81 -28.24
N LEU A 29 -9.67 10.45 -29.34
CA LEU A 29 -9.50 11.89 -29.61
C LEU A 29 -10.44 12.84 -28.80
N GLY A 30 -11.50 12.34 -28.15
CA GLY A 30 -12.58 13.16 -27.57
C GLY A 30 -12.41 13.62 -26.13
N ASN A 31 -12.93 14.82 -25.80
CA ASN A 31 -13.10 15.26 -24.41
C ASN A 31 -14.38 14.64 -23.81
N PRO A 32 -14.34 13.94 -22.66
CA PRO A 32 -15.50 13.29 -22.04
C PRO A 32 -16.67 14.24 -21.70
N SER A 33 -16.39 15.53 -21.55
CA SER A 33 -17.40 16.56 -21.29
C SER A 33 -18.18 16.97 -22.54
N SER A 34 -17.73 16.57 -23.73
CA SER A 34 -18.38 16.91 -24.99
C SER A 34 -19.54 15.97 -25.33
N VAL A 35 -20.61 16.52 -25.91
CA VAL A 35 -21.82 15.76 -26.27
C VAL A 35 -21.75 15.05 -27.63
N HIS A 36 -20.76 15.35 -28.46
CA HIS A 36 -20.56 14.71 -29.78
C HIS A 36 -20.02 13.26 -29.65
N ALA A 37 -19.95 12.53 -30.76
CA ALA A 37 -19.66 11.10 -30.77
C ALA A 37 -18.34 10.72 -30.07
N GLU A 38 -17.27 11.47 -30.35
CA GLU A 38 -15.94 11.27 -29.78
C GLU A 38 -15.93 11.54 -28.28
N GLY A 39 -16.64 12.57 -27.82
CA GLY A 39 -16.78 12.87 -26.39
C GLY A 39 -17.56 11.78 -25.65
N ARG A 40 -18.64 11.28 -26.25
CA ARG A 40 -19.39 10.12 -25.71
C ARG A 40 -18.54 8.85 -25.67
N ALA A 41 -17.68 8.61 -26.67
CA ALA A 41 -16.76 7.48 -26.67
C ALA A 41 -15.72 7.58 -25.54
N ALA A 42 -15.14 8.77 -25.32
CA ALA A 42 -14.22 9.02 -24.21
C ALA A 42 -14.91 8.82 -22.85
N ARG A 43 -16.15 9.34 -22.69
CA ARG A 43 -16.95 9.12 -21.48
C ARG A 43 -17.26 7.64 -21.25
N ALA A 44 -17.61 6.89 -22.29
CA ALA A 44 -17.87 5.45 -22.17
C ALA A 44 -16.63 4.68 -21.68
N LEU A 45 -15.42 5.08 -22.09
CA LEU A 45 -14.17 4.51 -21.58
C LEU A 45 -14.00 4.76 -20.08
N ILE A 46 -14.30 5.98 -19.61
CA ILE A 46 -14.23 6.32 -18.18
C ILE A 46 -15.21 5.46 -17.37
N GLU A 47 -16.45 5.36 -17.81
CA GLU A 47 -17.47 4.58 -17.08
C GLU A 47 -17.16 3.08 -17.07
N ARG A 48 -16.57 2.54 -18.15
CA ARG A 48 -16.07 1.16 -18.19
C ARG A 48 -14.95 0.95 -17.16
N ALA A 49 -13.96 1.85 -17.11
CA ALA A 49 -12.88 1.75 -16.15
C ALA A 49 -13.37 1.91 -14.70
N ARG A 50 -14.35 2.79 -14.47
CA ARG A 50 -15.03 2.95 -13.18
C ARG A 50 -15.68 1.64 -12.74
N ALA A 51 -16.42 0.99 -13.64
CA ALA A 51 -17.05 -0.31 -13.38
C ALA A 51 -16.02 -1.42 -13.11
N GLN A 52 -14.91 -1.48 -13.87
CA GLN A 52 -13.84 -2.45 -13.64
C GLN A 52 -13.22 -2.29 -12.23
N ILE A 53 -12.95 -1.06 -11.80
CA ILE A 53 -12.35 -0.80 -10.48
C ILE A 53 -13.35 -1.14 -9.37
N LEU A 54 -14.61 -0.72 -9.49
CA LEU A 54 -15.64 -1.01 -8.49
C LEU A 54 -15.88 -2.52 -8.35
N ALA A 55 -15.95 -3.26 -9.46
CA ALA A 55 -16.11 -4.72 -9.42
C ALA A 55 -14.88 -5.41 -8.80
N ALA A 56 -13.67 -5.04 -9.21
CA ALA A 56 -12.43 -5.60 -8.66
C ALA A 56 -12.27 -5.33 -7.16
N LEU A 57 -12.81 -4.22 -6.66
CA LEU A 57 -12.75 -3.82 -5.25
C LEU A 57 -13.91 -4.40 -4.41
N GLY A 58 -14.92 -5.02 -5.03
CA GLY A 58 -16.15 -5.42 -4.35
C GLY A 58 -16.93 -4.21 -3.81
N ALA A 59 -17.01 -3.16 -4.62
CA ALA A 59 -17.63 -1.87 -4.34
C ALA A 59 -18.78 -1.58 -5.32
N GLU A 60 -19.38 -2.59 -5.94
CA GLU A 60 -20.52 -2.39 -6.84
C GLU A 60 -21.65 -1.65 -6.13
N GLY A 61 -22.26 -0.70 -6.83
CA GLY A 61 -23.29 0.20 -6.29
C GLY A 61 -22.76 1.41 -5.53
N GLN A 62 -21.45 1.52 -5.31
CA GLN A 62 -20.82 2.67 -4.65
C GLN A 62 -20.35 3.74 -5.64
N ASP A 63 -20.10 4.94 -5.13
CA ASP A 63 -19.56 6.04 -5.92
C ASP A 63 -18.03 5.93 -5.99
N LEU A 64 -17.44 6.30 -7.13
CA LEU A 64 -16.00 6.39 -7.31
C LEU A 64 -15.65 7.78 -7.85
N VAL A 65 -14.64 8.42 -7.28
CA VAL A 65 -14.08 9.70 -7.72
C VAL A 65 -12.62 9.49 -8.11
N PHE A 66 -12.28 9.71 -9.38
CA PHE A 66 -10.89 9.66 -9.85
C PHE A 66 -10.06 10.82 -9.32
N THR A 67 -8.83 10.52 -8.94
CA THR A 67 -7.83 11.48 -8.41
C THR A 67 -6.46 11.19 -9.03
N SER A 68 -5.46 12.05 -8.83
CA SER A 68 -4.08 11.79 -9.29
C SER A 68 -3.33 10.73 -8.49
N GLY A 69 -3.90 10.19 -7.40
CA GLY A 69 -3.27 9.18 -6.56
C GLY A 69 -3.83 9.17 -5.14
N SER A 70 -3.32 8.26 -4.30
CA SER A 70 -3.81 8.11 -2.91
C SER A 70 -3.60 9.38 -2.08
N THR A 71 -2.56 10.18 -2.33
CA THR A 71 -2.35 11.46 -1.62
C THR A 71 -3.45 12.48 -1.91
N GLU A 72 -3.89 12.63 -3.18
CA GLU A 72 -5.01 13.52 -3.51
C GLU A 72 -6.32 12.96 -2.95
N ALA A 73 -6.55 11.65 -3.06
CA ALA A 73 -7.72 11.00 -2.47
C ALA A 73 -7.78 11.15 -0.95
N SER A 74 -6.64 11.10 -0.25
CA SER A 74 -6.54 11.37 1.20
C SER A 74 -6.95 12.80 1.52
N ALA A 75 -6.42 13.78 0.80
CA ALA A 75 -6.80 15.18 0.98
C ALA A 75 -8.30 15.41 0.71
N LEU A 76 -8.85 14.77 -0.32
CA LEU A 76 -10.28 14.84 -0.64
C LEU A 76 -11.13 14.22 0.48
N ALA A 77 -10.75 13.04 0.98
CA ALA A 77 -11.53 12.30 1.96
C ALA A 77 -11.46 12.88 3.38
N LEU A 78 -10.36 13.53 3.76
CA LEU A 78 -10.04 13.85 5.16
C LEU A 78 -10.13 15.34 5.50
N ALA A 79 -9.94 16.23 4.52
CA ALA A 79 -9.80 17.66 4.80
C ALA A 79 -11.05 18.25 5.49
N GLY A 80 -10.84 18.91 6.63
CA GLY A 80 -11.89 19.60 7.39
C GLY A 80 -12.80 18.69 8.21
N ARG A 81 -12.45 17.40 8.38
CA ARG A 81 -13.28 16.43 9.12
C ARG A 81 -12.82 16.13 10.56
N ASP A 82 -11.68 16.66 11.00
CA ASP A 82 -11.11 16.46 12.35
C ASP A 82 -11.05 14.98 12.80
N LEU A 83 -10.65 14.10 11.88
CA LEU A 83 -10.56 12.66 12.13
C LEU A 83 -9.31 12.29 12.94
N ARG A 84 -9.39 11.14 13.60
CA ARG A 84 -8.30 10.50 14.34
C ARG A 84 -7.67 9.41 13.48
N CYS A 85 -6.40 9.13 13.72
CA CYS A 85 -5.66 8.07 13.04
C CYS A 85 -4.54 7.56 13.96
N ALA A 86 -3.83 6.52 13.54
CA ALA A 86 -2.68 6.01 14.27
C ALA A 86 -1.36 6.56 13.72
N GLU A 87 -0.29 6.54 14.53
CA GLU A 87 1.05 6.92 14.07
C GLU A 87 1.57 6.04 12.93
N VAL A 88 1.07 4.79 12.82
CA VAL A 88 1.43 3.84 11.76
C VAL A 88 0.85 4.19 10.38
N GLU A 89 -0.04 5.19 10.29
CA GLU A 89 -0.61 5.64 9.02
C GLU A 89 0.42 6.29 8.10
N HIS A 90 0.13 6.26 6.80
CA HIS A 90 0.94 6.98 5.81
C HIS A 90 0.88 8.49 6.06
N ASP A 91 1.98 9.22 5.78
CA ASP A 91 2.05 10.67 5.99
C ASP A 91 0.94 11.45 5.26
N ALA A 92 0.44 10.90 4.14
CA ALA A 92 -0.70 11.47 3.41
C ALA A 92 -2.01 11.46 4.22
N ILE A 93 -2.18 10.54 5.18
CA ILE A 93 -3.32 10.48 6.10
C ILE A 93 -3.04 11.36 7.31
N LYS A 94 -1.84 11.23 7.91
CA LYS A 94 -1.42 11.98 9.11
C LYS A 94 -1.38 13.50 8.89
N ALA A 95 -1.17 13.95 7.65
CA ALA A 95 -1.26 15.37 7.30
C ALA A 95 -2.67 15.98 7.52
N TRP A 96 -3.71 15.15 7.66
CA TRP A 96 -5.10 15.60 7.77
C TRP A 96 -5.84 15.07 9.01
N CYS A 97 -5.20 14.21 9.81
CA CYS A 97 -5.79 13.55 10.96
C CYS A 97 -4.94 13.77 12.22
N ARG A 98 -5.55 13.61 13.40
CA ARG A 98 -4.82 13.56 14.68
C ARG A 98 -4.24 12.16 14.90
N PRO A 99 -2.91 11.96 14.94
CA PRO A 99 -2.30 10.65 15.14
C PRO A 99 -2.28 10.27 16.63
N ASP A 100 -3.45 9.98 17.21
CA ASP A 100 -3.62 9.74 18.65
C ASP A 100 -4.21 8.37 18.99
N LEU A 101 -4.42 7.50 18.00
CA LEU A 101 -4.94 6.15 18.24
C LEU A 101 -3.85 5.21 18.76
N PRO A 102 -4.15 4.39 19.80
CA PRO A 102 -3.19 3.44 20.35
C PRO A 102 -2.80 2.36 19.32
N VAL A 103 -1.52 2.00 19.33
CA VAL A 103 -0.93 0.92 18.52
C VAL A 103 -0.30 -0.10 19.46
N ASP A 104 -0.60 -1.38 19.27
CA ASP A 104 0.03 -2.44 20.07
C ASP A 104 1.41 -2.84 19.54
N GLY A 105 2.12 -3.72 20.25
CA GLY A 105 3.45 -4.18 19.86
C GLY A 105 3.51 -4.90 18.50
N TYR A 106 2.38 -5.41 18.00
CA TYR A 106 2.27 -6.03 16.69
C TYR A 106 1.91 -5.04 15.58
N GLY A 107 1.52 -3.81 15.92
CA GLY A 107 1.09 -2.80 14.94
C GLY A 107 -0.42 -2.77 14.70
N ARG A 108 -1.24 -3.43 15.54
CA ARG A 108 -2.70 -3.31 15.45
C ARG A 108 -3.16 -2.03 16.13
N VAL A 109 -4.13 -1.36 15.50
CA VAL A 109 -4.69 -0.11 15.99
C VAL A 109 -5.96 -0.38 16.80
N THR A 110 -6.06 0.23 17.97
CA THR A 110 -7.32 0.23 18.73
C THR A 110 -8.20 1.39 18.26
N VAL A 111 -9.39 1.08 17.75
CA VAL A 111 -10.37 2.07 17.30
C VAL A 111 -11.51 2.14 18.33
N ASP A 112 -11.66 3.29 18.99
CA ASP A 112 -12.71 3.56 19.97
C ASP A 112 -13.93 4.27 19.36
N ASP A 113 -13.73 5.09 18.31
CA ASP A 113 -14.79 5.78 17.57
C ASP A 113 -14.59 5.62 16.05
N PRO A 114 -15.19 4.58 15.42
CA PRO A 114 -15.07 4.32 13.99
C PRO A 114 -15.49 5.50 13.11
N ALA A 115 -16.58 6.19 13.46
CA ALA A 115 -17.15 7.27 12.65
C ALA A 115 -16.25 8.51 12.58
N ARG A 116 -15.27 8.62 13.49
CA ARG A 116 -14.24 9.67 13.52
C ARG A 116 -12.84 9.16 13.21
N THR A 117 -12.69 7.96 12.66
CA THR A 117 -11.38 7.34 12.46
C THR A 117 -11.03 7.12 10.99
N ALA A 118 -9.80 7.43 10.64
CA ALA A 118 -9.12 6.98 9.43
C ALA A 118 -8.13 5.86 9.79
N LEU A 119 -8.22 4.71 9.10
CA LEU A 119 -7.39 3.54 9.39
C LEU A 119 -7.01 2.81 8.10
N GLN A 120 -5.72 2.59 7.86
CA GLN A 120 -5.25 1.77 6.75
C GLN A 120 -5.73 0.31 6.91
N LEU A 121 -6.08 -0.33 5.80
CA LEU A 121 -6.37 -1.77 5.82
C LEU A 121 -5.10 -2.60 6.08
N ALA A 122 -3.97 -2.18 5.51
CA ALA A 122 -2.72 -2.91 5.65
C ALA A 122 -1.50 -2.00 5.65
N ASN A 123 -0.56 -2.27 6.55
CA ASN A 123 0.62 -1.45 6.71
C ASN A 123 1.68 -1.74 5.64
N PRO A 124 2.15 -0.73 4.88
CA PRO A 124 3.15 -0.92 3.83
C PRO A 124 4.54 -1.28 4.35
N GLU A 125 4.82 -1.05 5.64
CA GLU A 125 6.15 -1.23 6.22
C GLU A 125 6.29 -2.62 6.86
N THR A 126 5.35 -2.99 7.72
CA THR A 126 5.37 -4.28 8.44
C THR A 126 4.55 -5.36 7.75
N GLY A 127 3.52 -4.98 7.00
CA GLY A 127 2.57 -5.90 6.38
C GLY A 127 1.37 -6.22 7.25
N VAL A 128 1.25 -5.68 8.47
CA VAL A 128 0.13 -5.95 9.38
C VAL A 128 -1.19 -5.51 8.76
N ILE A 129 -2.18 -6.41 8.73
CA ILE A 129 -3.54 -6.14 8.27
C ILE A 129 -4.42 -5.83 9.49
N GLN A 130 -5.13 -4.70 9.42
CA GLN A 130 -6.04 -4.25 10.46
C GLN A 130 -7.41 -4.91 10.31
N ASP A 131 -8.09 -5.15 11.43
CA ASP A 131 -9.53 -5.45 11.42
C ASP A 131 -10.29 -4.12 11.40
N LEU A 132 -11.10 -3.89 10.36
CA LEU A 132 -11.82 -2.64 10.16
C LEU A 132 -13.19 -2.71 10.86
N PRO A 133 -13.51 -1.79 11.80
CA PRO A 133 -14.81 -1.77 12.47
C PRO A 133 -15.91 -1.21 11.56
N GLU A 134 -17.16 -1.62 11.80
CA GLU A 134 -18.33 -1.05 11.12
C GLU A 134 -18.47 0.45 11.39
N GLY A 135 -18.83 1.21 10.35
CA GLY A 135 -18.98 2.66 10.43
C GLY A 135 -17.66 3.43 10.34
N LEU A 136 -16.54 2.78 10.04
CA LEU A 136 -15.24 3.44 9.89
C LEU A 136 -15.30 4.60 8.87
N ALA A 137 -14.81 5.77 9.26
CA ALA A 137 -14.99 7.00 8.47
C ALA A 137 -14.27 6.95 7.12
N VAL A 138 -13.02 6.51 7.11
CA VAL A 138 -12.15 6.38 5.93
C VAL A 138 -11.18 5.21 6.13
N THR A 139 -10.92 4.42 5.09
CA THR A 139 -9.84 3.44 5.09
C THR A 139 -8.89 3.64 3.92
N ASP A 140 -7.59 3.53 4.18
CA ASP A 140 -6.58 3.43 3.12
C ASP A 140 -6.45 1.97 2.68
N LEU A 141 -7.01 1.65 1.51
CA LEU A 141 -7.02 0.31 0.91
C LEU A 141 -5.78 0.08 0.02
N THR A 142 -4.93 1.08 -0.14
CA THR A 142 -3.86 1.14 -1.14
C THR A 142 -2.93 -0.08 -1.13
N GLN A 143 -2.64 -0.65 0.05
CA GLN A 143 -1.77 -1.82 0.16
C GLN A 143 -2.49 -3.15 0.10
N GLY A 144 -3.79 -3.19 0.38
CA GLY A 144 -4.59 -4.41 0.32
C GLY A 144 -5.20 -4.66 -1.07
N PHE A 145 -5.60 -3.60 -1.78
CA PHE A 145 -6.32 -3.71 -3.04
C PHE A 145 -5.50 -4.45 -4.10
N GLY A 146 -6.05 -5.56 -4.59
CA GLY A 146 -5.40 -6.43 -5.57
C GLY A 146 -4.33 -7.36 -5.01
N LYS A 147 -4.17 -7.44 -3.67
CA LYS A 147 -3.19 -8.33 -2.99
C LYS A 147 -3.78 -9.26 -1.96
N ILE A 148 -4.92 -8.91 -1.34
CA ILE A 148 -5.64 -9.76 -0.39
C ILE A 148 -7.13 -9.82 -0.77
N PRO A 149 -7.83 -10.92 -0.44
CA PRO A 149 -9.26 -11.03 -0.70
C PRO A 149 -10.06 -10.18 0.30
N PHE A 150 -10.79 -9.19 -0.21
CA PHE A 150 -11.83 -8.44 0.52
C PHE A 150 -12.80 -7.81 -0.46
N ALA A 151 -13.95 -7.34 0.03
CA ALA A 151 -14.88 -6.49 -0.71
C ALA A 151 -15.10 -5.20 0.09
N PHE A 152 -14.99 -4.03 -0.54
CA PHE A 152 -15.23 -2.74 0.13
C PHE A 152 -16.59 -2.71 0.83
N ASN A 153 -17.63 -3.25 0.18
CA ASN A 153 -18.98 -3.35 0.74
C ASN A 153 -19.05 -4.15 2.06
N TRP A 154 -18.05 -4.98 2.37
CA TRP A 154 -17.97 -5.77 3.60
C TRP A 154 -16.94 -5.23 4.60
N THR A 155 -16.21 -4.17 4.27
CA THR A 155 -15.19 -3.59 5.17
C THR A 155 -15.78 -2.80 6.34
N GLY A 156 -17.06 -2.42 6.26
CA GLY A 156 -17.68 -1.52 7.22
C GLY A 156 -17.26 -0.05 7.09
N ALA A 157 -16.35 0.29 6.16
CA ALA A 157 -15.91 1.67 5.95
C ALA A 157 -16.89 2.48 5.06
N ARG A 158 -16.93 3.79 5.28
CA ARG A 158 -17.72 4.75 4.49
C ARG A 158 -17.00 5.29 3.26
N ALA A 159 -15.68 5.36 3.32
CA ALA A 159 -14.84 5.78 2.21
C ALA A 159 -13.57 4.93 2.12
N GLY A 160 -13.10 4.67 0.91
CA GLY A 160 -11.91 3.86 0.62
C GLY A 160 -10.96 4.56 -0.33
N ILE A 161 -9.66 4.58 -0.01
CA ILE A 161 -8.61 5.19 -0.85
C ILE A 161 -7.85 4.10 -1.59
N VAL A 162 -7.69 4.24 -2.90
CA VAL A 162 -6.94 3.30 -3.75
C VAL A 162 -6.00 4.02 -4.71
N SER A 163 -4.91 3.36 -5.12
CA SER A 163 -3.97 3.91 -6.09
C SER A 163 -3.47 2.85 -7.09
N ALA A 164 -3.50 3.18 -8.38
CA ALA A 164 -3.26 2.22 -9.45
C ALA A 164 -1.86 1.60 -9.43
N HIS A 165 -0.83 2.41 -9.16
CA HIS A 165 0.57 1.97 -9.26
C HIS A 165 0.99 0.94 -8.19
N LYS A 166 0.11 0.63 -7.23
CA LYS A 166 0.34 -0.36 -6.17
C LYS A 166 -0.11 -1.77 -6.53
N LEU A 167 -0.94 -1.89 -7.58
CA LEU A 167 -1.40 -3.15 -8.17
C LEU A 167 -0.95 -3.32 -9.64
N GLY A 168 -0.01 -2.47 -10.09
CA GLY A 168 0.60 -2.54 -11.42
C GLY A 168 -0.10 -1.72 -12.51
N GLY A 169 -0.92 -0.74 -12.13
CA GLY A 169 -1.40 0.31 -13.02
C GLY A 169 -0.41 1.48 -13.17
N PRO A 170 -0.76 2.52 -13.92
CA PRO A 170 0.11 3.69 -14.09
C PRO A 170 0.23 4.52 -12.81
N LYS A 171 1.35 5.24 -12.68
CA LYS A 171 1.51 6.31 -11.69
C LYS A 171 0.67 7.52 -12.11
N GLY A 172 0.29 8.37 -11.16
CA GLY A 172 -0.47 9.59 -11.44
C GLY A 172 -1.99 9.38 -11.62
N ILE A 173 -2.51 8.26 -11.14
CA ILE A 173 -3.95 8.00 -11.03
C ILE A 173 -4.26 7.19 -9.75
N GLY A 174 -5.36 7.55 -9.09
CA GLY A 174 -5.95 6.85 -7.97
C GLY A 174 -7.45 7.13 -7.91
N ALA A 175 -8.10 6.66 -6.86
CA ALA A 175 -9.52 6.92 -6.66
C ALA A 175 -9.89 6.98 -5.18
N LEU A 176 -10.95 7.74 -4.90
CA LEU A 176 -11.69 7.71 -3.66
C LEU A 176 -13.03 7.01 -3.94
N VAL A 177 -13.29 5.91 -3.25
CA VAL A 177 -14.58 5.22 -3.25
C VAL A 177 -15.38 5.71 -2.07
N LEU A 178 -16.66 6.00 -2.27
CA LEU A 178 -17.58 6.52 -1.27
C LEU A 178 -18.82 5.65 -1.23
N ARG A 179 -19.33 5.39 -0.01
CA ARG A 179 -20.66 4.79 0.12
C ARG A 179 -21.68 5.66 -0.63
N GLN A 180 -22.61 5.02 -1.33
CA GLN A 180 -23.64 5.72 -2.08
C GLN A 180 -24.42 6.67 -1.18
N GLY A 181 -24.54 7.93 -1.62
CA GLY A 181 -25.20 9.00 -0.86
C GLY A 181 -24.27 9.76 0.10
N ASP A 182 -23.02 9.32 0.28
CA ASP A 182 -22.03 10.08 1.03
C ASP A 182 -21.45 11.21 0.18
N GLU A 183 -21.39 12.39 0.78
CA GLU A 183 -20.89 13.60 0.11
C GLU A 183 -19.48 13.97 0.58
N VAL A 184 -18.71 14.53 -0.35
CA VAL A 184 -17.36 15.04 -0.09
C VAL A 184 -17.19 16.42 -0.71
N ALA A 185 -16.61 17.35 0.05
CA ALA A 185 -16.38 18.70 -0.43
C ALA A 185 -15.20 18.74 -1.39
N ALA A 186 -15.44 19.26 -2.60
CA ALA A 186 -14.40 19.41 -3.61
C ALA A 186 -13.21 20.25 -3.13
N ARG A 187 -12.00 19.72 -3.31
CA ARG A 187 -10.73 20.42 -3.01
C ARG A 187 -10.20 21.17 -4.23
N MET A 188 -10.26 20.54 -5.40
CA MET A 188 -10.01 21.18 -6.68
C MET A 188 -11.32 21.73 -7.24
N ARG A 189 -11.44 23.06 -7.32
CA ARG A 189 -12.62 23.76 -7.81
C ARG A 189 -12.47 24.12 -9.29
N GLY A 190 -13.56 24.07 -10.04
CA GLY A 190 -13.56 24.32 -11.48
C GLY A 190 -14.86 23.82 -12.11
N GLY A 191 -14.75 23.08 -13.23
CA GLY A 191 -15.89 22.45 -13.88
C GLY A 191 -16.54 21.32 -13.07
N GLY A 192 -17.62 20.75 -13.61
CA GLY A 192 -18.42 19.70 -12.97
C GLY A 192 -17.93 18.26 -13.18
N GLN A 193 -16.65 18.05 -13.52
CA GLN A 193 -16.08 16.70 -13.67
C GLN A 193 -16.20 15.90 -12.36
N GLU A 194 -16.21 14.56 -12.47
CA GLU A 194 -16.39 13.64 -11.34
C GLU A 194 -17.54 14.05 -10.43
N MET A 195 -18.70 14.35 -11.04
CA MET A 195 -19.94 14.76 -10.34
C MET A 195 -19.75 16.03 -9.48
N GLY A 196 -18.84 16.92 -9.89
CA GLY A 196 -18.50 18.14 -9.16
C GLY A 196 -17.61 17.94 -7.94
N ARG A 197 -17.19 16.69 -7.65
CA ARG A 197 -16.36 16.35 -6.47
C ARG A 197 -14.87 16.55 -6.74
N ARG A 198 -14.44 16.51 -8.01
CA ARG A 198 -13.04 16.72 -8.42
C ARG A 198 -12.98 17.33 -9.83
N ALA A 199 -12.70 18.63 -9.92
CA ALA A 199 -12.64 19.35 -11.20
C ALA A 199 -11.38 19.01 -12.04
N GLY A 200 -11.49 19.28 -13.34
CA GLY A 200 -10.39 19.16 -14.31
C GLY A 200 -10.61 18.00 -15.27
N THR A 201 -10.23 18.20 -16.55
CA THR A 201 -10.37 17.18 -17.59
C THR A 201 -9.77 15.86 -17.14
N GLU A 202 -10.52 14.78 -17.31
CA GLU A 202 -10.22 13.47 -16.79
C GLU A 202 -8.98 12.87 -17.49
N ASN A 203 -8.10 12.24 -16.70
CA ASN A 203 -6.91 11.56 -17.22
C ASN A 203 -7.31 10.23 -17.88
N LEU A 204 -7.84 10.31 -19.10
CA LEU A 204 -8.41 9.17 -19.82
C LEU A 204 -7.44 7.98 -19.92
N ILE A 205 -6.17 8.26 -20.23
CA ILE A 205 -5.11 7.24 -20.36
C ILE A 205 -4.86 6.57 -19.01
N GLY A 206 -4.69 7.36 -17.94
CA GLY A 206 -4.50 6.83 -16.59
C GLY A 206 -5.69 6.01 -16.10
N ILE A 207 -6.90 6.49 -16.35
CA ILE A 207 -8.16 5.83 -15.99
C ILE A 207 -8.28 4.47 -16.69
N ALA A 208 -8.03 4.39 -18.00
CA ALA A 208 -8.03 3.14 -18.75
C ALA A 208 -7.01 2.13 -18.18
N GLY A 209 -5.78 2.61 -17.92
CA GLY A 209 -4.73 1.78 -17.33
C GLY A 209 -5.07 1.30 -15.92
N PHE A 210 -5.77 2.10 -15.12
CA PHE A 210 -6.21 1.70 -13.78
C PHE A 210 -7.31 0.63 -13.87
N GLY A 211 -8.33 0.82 -14.71
CA GLY A 211 -9.38 -0.18 -14.93
C GLY A 211 -8.83 -1.55 -15.31
N ALA A 212 -7.93 -1.58 -16.30
CA ALA A 212 -7.29 -2.82 -16.75
C ALA A 212 -6.38 -3.44 -15.68
N ALA A 213 -5.64 -2.63 -14.91
CA ALA A 213 -4.83 -3.14 -13.80
C ALA A 213 -5.68 -3.75 -12.69
N ALA A 214 -6.80 -3.12 -12.35
CA ALA A 214 -7.73 -3.59 -11.32
C ALA A 214 -8.36 -4.93 -11.70
N GLU A 215 -8.85 -5.05 -12.93
CA GLU A 215 -9.40 -6.31 -13.45
C GLU A 215 -8.36 -7.44 -13.45
N ALA A 216 -7.15 -7.15 -13.91
CA ALA A 216 -6.09 -8.14 -13.93
C ALA A 216 -5.63 -8.54 -12.51
N ALA A 217 -5.59 -7.59 -11.56
CA ALA A 217 -5.28 -7.89 -10.16
C ALA A 217 -6.35 -8.74 -9.47
N ALA A 218 -7.63 -8.50 -9.78
CA ALA A 218 -8.72 -9.35 -9.28
C ALA A 218 -8.63 -10.78 -9.84
N ARG A 219 -8.22 -10.93 -11.11
CA ARG A 219 -7.97 -12.24 -11.72
C ARG A 219 -6.84 -12.99 -11.03
N ASP A 220 -5.69 -12.34 -10.80
CA ASP A 220 -4.55 -12.93 -10.10
C ASP A 220 -4.94 -13.42 -8.68
N LEU A 221 -5.77 -12.65 -7.97
CA LEU A 221 -6.31 -13.07 -6.67
C LEU A 221 -7.18 -14.33 -6.80
N ALA A 222 -8.10 -14.36 -7.76
CA ALA A 222 -8.96 -15.52 -7.98
C ALA A 222 -8.18 -16.78 -8.40
N GLU A 223 -7.06 -16.62 -9.09
CA GLU A 223 -6.19 -17.70 -9.57
C GLU A 223 -5.18 -18.21 -8.53
N GLY A 224 -5.18 -17.67 -7.32
CA GLY A 224 -4.31 -18.13 -6.25
C GLY A 224 -2.87 -17.59 -6.34
N VAL A 225 -2.64 -16.50 -7.07
CA VAL A 225 -1.28 -15.97 -7.32
C VAL A 225 -0.66 -15.42 -6.04
N TRP A 226 -1.46 -14.75 -5.20
CA TRP A 226 -0.95 -14.09 -3.98
C TRP A 226 -0.71 -15.07 -2.83
N GLU A 227 -1.35 -16.23 -2.83
CA GLU A 227 -1.08 -17.35 -1.94
C GLU A 227 0.33 -17.88 -2.19
N LYS A 228 0.73 -18.02 -3.46
CA LYS A 228 2.12 -18.36 -3.82
C LYS A 228 3.09 -17.28 -3.36
N VAL A 229 2.71 -16.00 -3.48
CA VAL A 229 3.54 -14.90 -2.98
C VAL A 229 3.72 -15.01 -1.45
N ASP A 230 2.66 -15.36 -0.70
CA ASP A 230 2.75 -15.62 0.74
C ASP A 230 3.74 -16.74 1.07
N GLU A 231 3.64 -17.88 0.37
CA GLU A 231 4.56 -19.00 0.53
C GLU A 231 6.03 -18.57 0.31
N ILE A 232 6.30 -17.81 -0.76
CA ILE A 232 7.64 -17.31 -1.07
C ILE A 232 8.15 -16.33 0.01
N ARG A 233 7.28 -15.44 0.52
CA ARG A 233 7.63 -14.55 1.63
C ARG A 233 7.95 -15.34 2.90
N ASN A 234 7.19 -16.39 3.19
CA ASN A 234 7.41 -17.26 4.36
C ASN A 234 8.72 -18.05 4.25
N ILE A 235 9.09 -18.49 3.04
CA ILE A 235 10.41 -19.09 2.77
C ILE A 235 11.54 -18.10 3.05
N LEU A 236 11.41 -16.85 2.58
CA LEU A 236 12.39 -15.80 2.86
C LEU A 236 12.57 -15.60 4.37
N LYS A 237 11.47 -15.40 5.09
CA LYS A 237 11.48 -15.22 6.55
C LYS A 237 12.15 -16.40 7.25
N SER A 238 11.72 -17.62 6.93
CA SER A 238 12.28 -18.84 7.53
C SER A 238 13.78 -18.99 7.26
N SER A 239 14.25 -18.62 6.06
CA SER A 239 15.67 -18.65 5.72
C SER A 239 16.50 -17.64 6.53
N LEU A 240 15.94 -16.46 6.84
CA LEU A 240 16.59 -15.47 7.68
C LEU A 240 16.60 -15.90 9.16
N GLU A 241 15.49 -16.47 9.65
CA GLU A 241 15.37 -17.00 11.02
C GLU A 241 16.35 -18.14 11.29
N ALA A 242 16.52 -19.05 10.32
CA ALA A 242 17.44 -20.18 10.43
C ALA A 242 18.93 -19.80 10.35
N SER A 243 19.26 -18.52 10.15
CA SER A 243 20.64 -18.07 9.94
C SER A 243 21.53 -18.07 11.18
N GLY A 244 20.93 -18.11 12.38
CA GLY A 244 21.60 -17.95 13.67
C GLY A 244 21.98 -16.50 14.02
N GLU A 245 21.70 -15.55 13.13
CA GLU A 245 21.93 -14.12 13.39
C GLU A 245 20.83 -13.56 14.30
N THR A 246 21.17 -12.64 15.22
CA THR A 246 20.16 -11.87 15.96
C THR A 246 19.42 -10.93 15.02
N LEU A 247 18.18 -11.27 14.68
CA LEU A 247 17.27 -10.54 13.80
C LEU A 247 15.91 -10.39 14.49
N TYR A 248 15.17 -9.36 14.12
CA TYR A 248 13.78 -9.21 14.53
C TYR A 248 12.83 -8.98 13.36
N PHE A 249 11.56 -9.35 13.50
CA PHE A 249 10.55 -9.32 12.44
C PHE A 249 9.29 -8.54 12.86
N PRO A 250 9.33 -7.19 12.85
CA PRO A 250 8.18 -6.38 13.24
C PRO A 250 6.89 -6.76 12.52
N GLY A 251 5.82 -6.91 13.29
CA GLY A 251 4.51 -7.36 12.82
C GLY A 251 4.30 -8.88 12.97
N SER A 252 5.37 -9.68 12.95
CA SER A 252 5.33 -11.10 13.34
C SER A 252 5.68 -11.32 14.81
N GLU A 253 6.40 -10.37 15.40
CA GLU A 253 6.76 -10.34 16.82
C GLU A 253 6.80 -8.90 17.34
N THR A 254 6.90 -8.76 18.66
CA THR A 254 6.95 -7.49 19.39
C THR A 254 8.35 -7.22 19.92
N ALA A 255 8.64 -5.96 20.26
CA ALA A 255 9.86 -5.64 20.99
C ALA A 255 9.88 -6.37 22.35
N LYS A 256 11.01 -7.01 22.68
CA LYS A 256 11.22 -7.60 24.01
C LYS A 256 11.09 -6.49 25.06
N ASP A 257 10.36 -6.76 26.14
CA ASP A 257 9.99 -5.87 27.27
C ASP A 257 8.54 -5.34 27.33
N GLN A 258 7.65 -5.73 26.40
CA GLN A 258 6.20 -5.66 26.68
C GLN A 258 5.72 -6.86 27.52
N ALA A 259 6.28 -6.99 28.73
CA ALA A 259 5.75 -7.88 29.76
C ALA A 259 4.38 -7.36 30.23
N GLY A 260 3.30 -7.72 29.55
CA GLY A 260 1.96 -7.34 30.01
C GLY A 260 0.80 -7.50 29.04
N ILE A 261 1.04 -7.69 27.74
CA ILE A 261 -0.04 -7.97 26.80
C ILE A 261 0.00 -9.47 26.52
N ALA A 262 -1.03 -10.19 26.98
CA ALA A 262 -1.22 -11.61 26.75
C ALA A 262 -0.93 -11.95 25.28
N ALA A 263 -0.37 -13.13 25.03
CA ALA A 263 -0.13 -13.65 23.68
C ALA A 263 -1.46 -13.70 22.90
N THR A 264 -1.81 -12.58 22.27
CA THR A 264 -2.87 -12.51 21.27
C THR A 264 -2.40 -13.29 20.06
N ALA A 265 -3.33 -13.91 19.32
CA ALA A 265 -2.99 -14.53 18.04
C ALA A 265 -2.20 -13.55 17.15
N ALA A 266 -1.21 -14.08 16.42
CA ALA A 266 -0.42 -13.32 15.46
C ALA A 266 -1.37 -12.59 14.48
N PRO A 267 -1.08 -11.32 14.12
CA PRO A 267 -1.93 -10.58 13.22
C PRO A 267 -1.95 -11.22 11.82
N LYS A 268 -3.00 -10.93 11.07
CA LYS A 268 -3.01 -11.19 9.62
C LYS A 268 -1.94 -10.32 8.97
N MET A 269 -1.25 -10.88 7.98
CA MET A 269 -0.14 -10.21 7.30
C MET A 269 -0.41 -10.16 5.79
N LEU A 270 0.06 -9.09 5.14
CA LEU A 270 0.14 -9.04 3.69
C LEU A 270 1.01 -10.21 3.19
N PRO A 271 0.61 -10.85 2.07
CA PRO A 271 1.31 -12.00 1.54
C PRO A 271 2.74 -11.66 1.09
N ASN A 272 3.01 -10.38 0.83
CA ASN A 272 4.19 -9.98 0.08
C ASN A 272 5.21 -9.18 0.88
N THR A 273 4.94 -8.90 2.16
CA THR A 273 5.71 -7.94 2.96
C THR A 273 6.48 -8.63 4.08
N LEU A 274 7.75 -8.28 4.20
CA LEU A 274 8.61 -8.66 5.32
C LEU A 274 9.38 -7.42 5.79
N SER A 275 9.21 -7.08 7.07
CA SER A 275 10.10 -6.14 7.77
C SER A 275 11.08 -6.94 8.60
N VAL A 276 12.37 -6.62 8.50
CA VAL A 276 13.44 -7.25 9.28
C VAL A 276 14.33 -6.18 9.90
N ILE A 277 14.56 -6.26 11.21
CA ILE A 277 15.54 -5.45 11.93
C ILE A 277 16.82 -6.28 12.09
N ALA A 278 17.94 -5.69 11.68
CA ALA A 278 19.27 -6.21 11.94
C ALA A 278 20.02 -5.26 12.87
N PRO A 279 20.01 -5.51 14.21
CA PRO A 279 20.56 -4.58 15.19
C PRO A 279 22.01 -4.15 14.86
N GLY A 280 22.27 -2.86 14.98
CA GLY A 280 23.57 -2.25 14.69
C GLY A 280 23.86 -2.01 13.20
N TRP A 281 22.96 -2.39 12.28
CA TRP A 281 23.12 -2.13 10.85
C TRP A 281 22.04 -1.17 10.35
N LYS A 282 22.41 0.10 10.15
CA LYS A 282 21.45 1.15 9.75
C LYS A 282 20.75 0.82 8.42
N GLY A 283 19.43 1.01 8.36
CA GLY A 283 18.60 0.68 7.21
C GLY A 283 19.09 1.28 5.89
N GLU A 284 19.51 2.54 5.87
CA GLU A 284 20.06 3.20 4.67
C GLU A 284 21.33 2.50 4.14
N THR A 285 22.22 2.09 5.05
CA THR A 285 23.44 1.36 4.68
C THR A 285 23.12 -0.04 4.17
N GLN A 286 22.07 -0.67 4.69
CA GLN A 286 21.55 -1.93 4.16
C GLN A 286 21.03 -1.76 2.73
N VAL A 287 20.20 -0.75 2.49
CA VAL A 287 19.64 -0.46 1.16
C VAL A 287 20.75 -0.20 0.13
N MET A 288 21.73 0.65 0.46
CA MET A 288 22.88 0.90 -0.42
C MET A 288 23.67 -0.37 -0.70
N ARG A 289 23.89 -1.21 0.33
CA ARG A 289 24.62 -2.47 0.17
C ARG A 289 23.86 -3.46 -0.70
N MET A 290 22.54 -3.54 -0.56
CA MET A 290 21.68 -4.40 -1.35
C MET A 290 21.61 -3.92 -2.81
N ASP A 291 21.57 -2.61 -3.05
CA ASP A 291 21.61 -2.04 -4.39
C ASP A 291 22.88 -2.44 -5.16
N LEU A 292 24.04 -2.38 -4.50
CA LEU A 292 25.32 -2.86 -5.05
C LEU A 292 25.33 -4.37 -5.33
N LEU A 293 24.53 -5.16 -4.62
CA LEU A 293 24.34 -6.59 -4.87
C LEU A 293 23.25 -6.89 -5.92
N GLY A 294 22.60 -5.85 -6.46
CA GLY A 294 21.56 -5.96 -7.47
C GLY A 294 20.15 -6.20 -6.92
N TYR A 295 19.89 -5.85 -5.66
CA TYR A 295 18.58 -5.97 -5.02
C TYR A 295 17.99 -4.58 -4.74
N ALA A 296 16.80 -4.30 -5.28
CA ALA A 296 16.05 -3.09 -4.92
C ALA A 296 15.16 -3.40 -3.71
N VAL A 297 15.45 -2.79 -2.57
CA VAL A 297 14.74 -2.93 -1.29
C VAL A 297 14.55 -1.54 -0.69
N SER A 298 13.78 -1.44 0.39
CA SER A 298 13.53 -0.16 1.07
C SER A 298 13.95 -0.23 2.53
N ALA A 299 14.32 0.90 3.11
CA ALA A 299 14.37 1.03 4.55
C ALA A 299 12.96 1.39 5.06
N GLY A 300 12.63 1.03 6.30
CA GLY A 300 11.48 1.61 6.99
C GLY A 300 11.55 3.15 7.00
N SER A 301 10.43 3.84 7.25
CA SER A 301 10.27 5.30 7.13
C SER A 301 11.32 6.05 6.28
N ALA A 302 11.56 5.59 5.05
CA ALA A 302 12.34 6.32 4.07
C ALA A 302 11.47 7.48 3.58
N CYS A 303 11.35 8.52 4.40
CA CYS A 303 10.60 9.70 4.01
C CYS A 303 11.44 10.55 3.05
N SER A 304 10.77 11.06 2.02
CA SER A 304 11.21 11.91 0.90
C SER A 304 12.03 13.16 1.23
N SER A 305 12.37 13.42 2.50
CA SER A 305 13.05 14.63 2.96
C SER A 305 14.58 14.50 3.08
N GLY A 306 15.16 13.33 2.80
CA GLY A 306 16.61 13.11 2.84
C GLY A 306 17.24 13.19 4.24
N LYS A 307 16.43 13.24 5.31
CA LYS A 307 16.89 13.19 6.71
C LYS A 307 16.66 11.80 7.29
N VAL A 308 17.75 11.17 7.72
CA VAL A 308 17.75 9.90 8.45
C VAL A 308 16.92 10.05 9.73
N ARG A 309 15.83 9.28 9.85
CA ARG A 309 15.03 9.18 11.08
C ARG A 309 14.65 7.73 11.32
N ALA A 310 14.58 7.35 12.60
CA ALA A 310 14.03 6.06 13.00
C ALA A 310 12.58 5.93 12.50
N SER A 311 12.16 4.68 12.23
CA SER A 311 10.80 4.42 11.79
C SER A 311 9.78 4.82 12.85
N HIS A 312 8.95 5.82 12.52
CA HIS A 312 7.83 6.22 13.36
C HIS A 312 6.80 5.08 13.49
N VAL A 313 6.66 4.23 12.46
CA VAL A 313 5.79 3.04 12.50
C VAL A 313 6.29 2.07 13.56
N LEU A 314 7.58 1.74 13.51
CA LEU A 314 8.18 0.79 14.46
C LEU A 314 8.29 1.39 15.86
N THR A 315 8.55 2.69 15.98
CA THR A 315 8.54 3.39 17.27
C THR A 315 7.15 3.38 17.90
N ALA A 316 6.08 3.58 17.10
CA ALA A 316 4.70 3.46 17.56
C ALA A 316 4.35 2.02 18.00
N MET A 317 4.99 1.01 17.41
CA MET A 317 4.92 -0.40 17.82
C MET A 317 5.80 -0.72 19.04
N GLY A 318 6.46 0.28 19.65
CA GLY A 318 7.29 0.10 20.84
C GLY A 318 8.72 -0.41 20.58
N TRP A 319 9.19 -0.43 19.32
CA TRP A 319 10.59 -0.71 19.04
C TRP A 319 11.48 0.48 19.44
N PRO A 320 12.59 0.26 20.16
CA PRO A 320 13.57 1.30 20.46
C PRO A 320 14.07 2.01 19.20
N GLU A 321 14.34 3.32 19.26
CA GLU A 321 14.74 4.12 18.09
C GLU A 321 15.97 3.57 17.36
N ASP A 322 16.95 3.05 18.11
CA ASP A 322 18.17 2.45 17.56
C ASP A 322 17.89 1.17 16.76
N GLN A 323 16.91 0.38 17.21
CA GLN A 323 16.44 -0.82 16.50
C GLN A 323 15.53 -0.45 15.32
N ALA A 324 14.61 0.49 15.51
CA ALA A 324 13.73 1.00 14.46
C ALA A 324 14.53 1.62 13.29
N GLY A 325 15.68 2.23 13.57
CA GLY A 325 16.61 2.74 12.56
C GLY A 325 17.41 1.65 11.79
N CYS A 326 17.30 0.39 12.21
CA CYS A 326 17.98 -0.76 11.59
C CYS A 326 17.03 -1.67 10.79
N ALA A 327 15.82 -1.19 10.49
CA ALA A 327 14.83 -1.93 9.73
C ALA A 327 15.08 -1.89 8.21
N LEU A 328 14.89 -3.04 7.57
CA LEU A 328 14.82 -3.22 6.13
C LEU A 328 13.47 -3.82 5.77
N ARG A 329 12.80 -3.22 4.78
CA ARG A 329 11.60 -3.76 4.16
C ARG A 329 11.95 -4.47 2.87
N VAL A 330 11.51 -5.72 2.78
CA VAL A 330 11.47 -6.51 1.55
C VAL A 330 10.00 -6.70 1.18
N SER A 331 9.63 -6.25 -0.02
CA SER A 331 8.27 -6.42 -0.55
C SER A 331 8.29 -7.03 -1.94
N ILE A 332 7.79 -8.25 -2.05
CA ILE A 332 7.83 -9.05 -3.27
C ILE A 332 6.52 -8.92 -4.05
N GLY A 333 6.46 -9.52 -5.24
CA GLY A 333 5.24 -9.62 -6.02
C GLY A 333 5.28 -10.79 -6.98
N PRO A 334 4.24 -10.94 -7.82
CA PRO A 334 4.16 -12.02 -8.79
C PRO A 334 5.42 -12.14 -9.65
N GLY A 335 5.90 -13.37 -9.84
CA GLY A 335 7.09 -13.69 -10.62
C GLY A 335 8.41 -13.73 -9.82
N VAL A 336 8.42 -13.33 -8.54
CA VAL A 336 9.55 -13.60 -7.63
C VAL A 336 9.43 -15.03 -7.10
N GLY A 337 10.43 -15.87 -7.37
CA GLY A 337 10.44 -17.28 -6.99
C GLY A 337 11.26 -17.61 -5.75
N LYS A 338 11.19 -18.89 -5.34
CA LYS A 338 11.96 -19.44 -4.21
C LYS A 338 13.46 -19.18 -4.34
N ASP A 339 14.03 -19.46 -5.51
CA ASP A 339 15.47 -19.28 -5.73
C ASP A 339 15.88 -17.80 -5.66
N ASP A 340 14.98 -16.88 -6.05
CA ASP A 340 15.23 -15.44 -5.97
C ASP A 340 15.36 -14.98 -4.51
N VAL A 341 14.43 -15.39 -3.65
CA VAL A 341 14.45 -15.00 -2.24
C VAL A 341 15.57 -15.69 -1.44
N LEU A 342 15.93 -16.92 -1.79
CA LEU A 342 17.06 -17.62 -1.15
C LEU A 342 18.39 -16.95 -1.51
N ARG A 343 18.59 -16.56 -2.77
CA ARG A 343 19.78 -15.79 -3.18
C ARG A 343 19.83 -14.42 -2.53
N PHE A 344 18.68 -13.76 -2.37
CA PHE A 344 18.61 -12.52 -1.60
C PHE A 344 19.02 -12.75 -0.15
N ALA A 345 18.46 -13.76 0.53
CA ALA A 345 18.77 -14.08 1.92
C ALA A 345 20.27 -14.37 2.12
N GLU A 346 20.87 -15.20 1.25
CA GLU A 346 22.31 -15.48 1.26
C GLU A 346 23.14 -14.19 1.10
N GLY A 347 22.80 -13.37 0.11
CA GLY A 347 23.49 -12.11 -0.17
C GLY A 347 23.40 -11.10 0.98
N TRP A 348 22.21 -10.96 1.58
CA TRP A 348 21.97 -10.06 2.70
C TRP A 348 22.66 -10.55 3.99
N LEU A 349 22.56 -11.84 4.32
CA LEU A 349 23.26 -12.44 5.48
C LEU A 349 24.79 -12.37 5.32
N GLY A 350 25.31 -12.61 4.12
CA GLY A 350 26.74 -12.46 3.83
C GLY A 350 27.22 -11.02 3.99
N ALA A 351 26.39 -10.04 3.67
CA ALA A 351 26.67 -8.63 3.92
C ALA A 351 26.57 -8.26 5.41
N LEU A 352 25.57 -8.77 6.13
CA LEU A 352 25.41 -8.58 7.58
C LEU A 352 26.63 -9.10 8.34
N ARG A 353 27.10 -10.31 8.04
CA ARG A 353 28.30 -10.89 8.68
C ARG A 353 29.55 -10.05 8.45
N LYS A 354 29.71 -9.50 7.24
CA LYS A 354 30.81 -8.58 6.92
C LYS A 354 30.70 -7.25 7.67
N HIS A 355 29.47 -6.74 7.88
CA HIS A 355 29.22 -5.55 8.69
C HIS A 355 29.60 -5.81 10.15
N ARG A 356 29.12 -6.91 10.73
CA ARG A 356 29.43 -7.35 12.10
C ARG A 356 30.91 -7.68 12.33
N ALA A 357 31.65 -8.09 11.32
CA ALA A 357 33.10 -8.33 11.46
C ALA A 357 33.93 -7.02 11.52
N ARG A 358 33.33 -5.87 11.20
CA ARG A 358 34.00 -4.56 11.17
C ARG A 358 33.69 -3.68 12.38
N HIS A 359 32.75 -4.10 13.23
CA HIS A 359 32.20 -3.33 14.35
C HIS A 359 32.02 -4.25 15.56
#